data_AF-A0A536GT40-F1
#
_entry.id   AF-A0A536GT40-F1
#
_cell.length_a   1.000
_cell.length_b   1.000
_cell.length_c   1.000
_cell.angle_alpha   90.00
_cell.angle_beta   90.00
_cell.angle_gamma   90.00
#
_symmetry.space_group_name_H-M   'P 1'
#
loop_
_entity.id
_entity.type
_entity.pdbx_description
1 polymer ?
#
loop_
_entity_poly.entity_id
_entity_poly.type
_entity_poly.pdbx_seq_one_letter_code
_entity_poly.pdbx_strand_id
1 'polypeptide(L)' 'MLDLAFIRNNPDIVKEAARVKNNTLDIDHLLEVDRQVLALQRQVEEVRAEQNQISKRVQQAGKDKELRDTLIA' A
#
# COMPACT_ATOMS: atom_id res chain seq x y z
N MET A 1 -17.86 -11.63 9.54
CA MET A 1 -16.82 -11.45 8.50
C MET A 1 -15.54 -12.06 9.04
N LEU A 2 -14.80 -12.83 8.22
CA LEU A 2 -13.49 -13.35 8.60
C LEU A 2 -12.46 -12.22 8.49
N ASP A 3 -11.47 -12.18 9.39
CA ASP A 3 -10.40 -11.19 9.32
C ASP A 3 -9.44 -11.50 8.17
N LEU A 4 -9.11 -10.50 7.35
CA LEU A 4 -8.16 -10.63 6.25
C LEU A 4 -6.76 -11.00 6.74
N ALA A 5 -6.36 -10.54 7.94
CA ALA A 5 -5.11 -10.96 8.57
C ALA A 5 -5.10 -12.46 8.85
N PHE A 6 -6.24 -13.01 9.29
CA PHE A 6 -6.39 -14.45 9.51
C PHE A 6 -6.29 -15.23 8.19
N ILE A 7 -6.92 -14.75 7.11
CA ILE A 7 -6.82 -15.36 5.77
C ILE A 7 -5.37 -15.37 5.28
N ARG A 8 -4.65 -14.25 5.43
CA ARG A 8 -3.23 -14.14 5.06
C ARG A 8 -2.33 -15.13 5.81
N ASN A 9 -2.56 -15.28 7.11
CA ASN A 9 -1.73 -16.14 7.96
C ASN A 9 -2.10 -17.62 7.83
N ASN A 10 -3.33 -17.95 7.41
CA ASN A 10 -3.85 -19.31 7.37
C ASN A 10 -4.61 -19.60 6.06
N PRO A 11 -4.00 -19.37 4.88
CA PRO A 11 -4.71 -19.47 3.60
C PRO A 11 -5.26 -20.88 3.34
N ASP A 12 -4.49 -21.92 3.69
CA ASP A 12 -4.88 -23.31 3.44
C ASP A 12 -6.07 -23.75 4.30
N ILE A 13 -6.12 -23.32 5.56
CA ILE A 13 -7.24 -23.60 6.47
C ILE A 13 -8.51 -22.96 5.91
N VAL A 14 -8.41 -21.74 5.39
CA VAL A 14 -9.56 -21.01 4.83
C VAL A 14 -10.00 -21.64 3.50
N LYS A 15 -9.08 -22.07 2.64
CA LYS A 15 -9.39 -22.81 1.40
C LYS A 15 -10.13 -24.11 1.68
N GLU A 16 -9.64 -24.89 2.63
CA GLU A 16 -10.29 -26.16 3.00
C GLU A 16 -11.67 -25.92 3.61
N ALA A 17 -11.80 -24.90 4.48
CA ALA A 17 -13.10 -24.52 5.03
C ALA A 17 -14.09 -24.05 3.94
N ALA A 18 -13.63 -23.30 2.94
CA ALA A 18 -14.43 -22.90 1.79
C ALA A 18 -14.87 -24.12 0.96
N ARG A 19 -13.96 -25.05 0.69
CA ARG A 19 -14.24 -26.31 -0.03
C ARG A 19 -15.28 -27.16 0.70
N VAL A 20 -15.12 -27.38 2.00
CA VAL A 20 -16.07 -28.16 2.84
C VAL A 20 -17.45 -27.51 2.88
N LYS A 21 -17.51 -26.18 2.87
CA LYS A 21 -18.76 -25.42 2.83
C LYS A 21 -19.35 -25.29 1.42
N ASN A 22 -18.77 -25.96 0.42
CA ASN A 22 -19.13 -25.87 -0.98
C ASN A 22 -19.19 -24.42 -1.49
N ASN A 23 -18.24 -23.60 -1.03
CA ASN A 23 -18.07 -22.22 -1.43
C ASN A 23 -17.03 -22.13 -2.55
N THR A 24 -17.39 -21.46 -3.64
CA THR A 24 -16.55 -21.28 -4.83
C THR A 24 -15.59 -20.09 -4.74
N LEU A 25 -15.48 -19.48 -3.55
CA LEU A 25 -14.61 -18.33 -3.34
C LEU A 25 -13.14 -18.67 -3.63
N ASP A 26 -12.55 -17.92 -4.56
CA ASP A 26 -11.14 -18.00 -4.88
C ASP A 26 -10.30 -17.20 -3.87
N ILE A 27 -9.74 -17.92 -2.90
CA ILE A 27 -8.87 -17.35 -1.86
C ILE A 27 -7.53 -16.89 -2.44
N ASP A 28 -7.03 -17.54 -3.50
CA ASP A 28 -5.76 -17.16 -4.12
C ASP A 28 -5.88 -15.83 -4.83
N HIS A 29 -6.95 -15.65 -5.60
CA HIS A 29 -7.26 -14.37 -6.24
C HIS A 29 -7.50 -13.27 -5.20
N LEU A 30 -8.21 -13.56 -4.10
CA LEU A 30 -8.40 -12.61 -3.00
C LEU A 30 -7.06 -12.11 -2.44
N LEU A 31 -6.13 -13.03 -2.17
CA LEU A 31 -4.81 -12.71 -1.63
C LEU A 31 -3.91 -11.99 -2.64
N GLU A 32 -4.07 -12.26 -3.93
CA GLU A 32 -3.39 -11.51 -4.99
C GLU A 32 -3.84 -10.04 -5.02
N VAL A 33 -5.15 -9.79 -4.98
CA VAL A 33 -5.66 -8.41 -4.91
C VAL A 33 -5.21 -7.71 -3.62
N ASP A 34 -5.21 -8.39 -2.48
CA ASP A 34 -4.70 -7.83 -1.22
C ASP A 34 -3.22 -7.42 -1.32
N ARG A 35 -2.38 -8.23 -1.97
CA ARG A 35 -0.97 -7.87 -2.25
C ARG A 35 -0.86 -6.60 -3.08
N GLN A 36 -1.68 -6.45 -4.11
CA GLN A 36 -1.68 -5.27 -4.98
C GLN A 36 -2.10 -4.01 -4.22
N VAL A 37 -3.12 -4.12 -3.36
CA VAL A 37 -3.57 -3.02 -2.50
C VAL A 37 -2.45 -2.58 -1.55
N LEU A 38 -1.79 -3.52 -0.86
CA LEU A 38 -0.69 -3.21 0.05
C LEU A 38 0.49 -2.57 -0.68
N ALA A 39 0.83 -3.06 -1.88
CA ALA A 39 1.88 -2.48 -2.70
C ALA A 39 1.55 -1.04 -3.12
N LEU A 40 0.32 -0.78 -3.56
CA LEU A 40 -0.10 0.55 -3.97
C LEU A 40 -0.15 1.51 -2.79
N GLN A 41 -0.65 1.08 -1.64
CA GLN A 41 -0.64 1.89 -0.41
C GLN A 41 0.79 2.29 -0.04
N ARG A 42 1.74 1.35 -0.09
CA ARG A 42 3.15 1.64 0.16
C ARG A 42 3.70 2.67 -0.80
N GLN A 43 3.44 2.54 -2.10
CA GLN A 43 3.89 3.51 -3.11
C GLN A 43 3.31 4.90 -2.83
N VAL A 44 2.03 4.98 -2.46
CA VAL A 44 1.38 6.25 -2.10
C VAL A 44 2.07 6.89 -0.89
N GLU A 45 2.39 6.11 0.15
CA GLU A 45 3.09 6.63 1.32
C GLU A 45 4.53 7.05 1.01
N GLU A 46 5.24 6.33 0.13
CA GLU A 46 6.57 6.71 -0.35
C GLU A 46 6.53 8.08 -1.08
N VAL A 47 5.61 8.25 -2.03
CA VAL A 47 5.44 9.51 -2.77
C VAL A 47 5.02 10.66 -1.83
N ARG A 48 4.14 10.40 -0.85
CA ARG A 48 3.78 11.39 0.17
C ARG A 48 4.97 11.79 1.03
N ALA A 49 5.81 10.83 1.41
CA ALA A 49 7.01 11.10 2.19
C ALA A 49 8.01 11.96 1.40
N GLU A 50 8.22 11.65 0.11
CA GLU A 50 9.05 12.43 -0.80
C GLU A 50 8.51 13.86 -0.96
N GLN A 51 7.21 14.03 -1.22
CA GLN A 51 6.58 15.35 -1.33
C GLN A 51 6.75 16.17 -0.04
N ASN A 52 6.60 15.54 1.12
CA ASN A 52 6.80 16.21 2.41
C ASN A 52 8.26 16.61 2.63
N GLN A 53 9.22 15.78 2.21
CA GLN A 53 10.64 16.12 2.27
C GLN A 53 10.98 17.29 1.35
N ILE A 54 10.49 17.28 0.12
CA ILE A 54 10.65 18.40 -0.83
C ILE A 54 10.05 19.68 -0.25
N SER A 55 8.81 19.61 0.27
CA SER A 55 8.13 20.75 0.89
C SER A 55 8.95 21.36 2.04
N LYS A 56 9.55 20.52 2.90
CA LYS A 56 10.46 20.97 3.96
C LYS A 56 11.72 21.62 3.42
N ARG A 57 12.33 21.06 2.38
CA ARG A 57 13.53 21.62 1.72
C ARG A 57 13.23 22.99 1.09
N VAL A 58 12.06 23.13 0.45
CA VAL A 58 11.60 24.41 -0.12
C VAL A 58 11.40 25.46 0.98
N GLN A 59 10.82 25.08 2.13
CA GLN A 59 10.71 25.98 3.29
C GLN A 59 12.09 26.39 3.83
N GLN A 60 13.05 25.46 3.91
CA GLN A 60 14.41 25.73 4.38
C GLN A 60 15.22 26.61 3.42
N ALA A 61 14.99 26.53 2.12
CA ALA A 61 15.63 27.38 1.11
C ALA A 61 15.27 28.88 1.27
N GLY A 62 14.20 29.22 2.02
CA GLY A 62 13.90 30.59 2.41
C GLY A 62 13.67 31.53 1.22
N LYS A 63 14.52 32.56 1.06
CA LYS A 63 14.44 33.57 -0.02
C LYS A 63 15.28 33.21 -1.26
N ASP A 64 16.00 32.10 -1.23
CA ASP A 64 16.86 31.71 -2.33
C ASP A 64 16.02 31.13 -3.48
N LYS A 65 15.80 31.95 -4.51
CA LYS A 65 14.81 31.68 -5.57
C LYS A 65 15.27 30.54 -6.48
N GLU A 66 16.56 30.49 -6.82
CA GLU A 66 17.15 29.44 -7.67
C GLU A 66 17.11 28.07 -7.00
N LEU A 67 17.33 28.03 -5.68
CA LEU A 67 17.27 26.81 -4.89
C LEU A 67 15.84 26.27 -4.76
N ARG A 68 14.83 27.13 -4.75
CA ARG A 68 13.41 26.74 -4.71
C ARG A 68 12.94 26.21 -6.06
N ASP A 69 13.33 26.87 -7.15
CA ASP A 69 12.95 26.47 -8.50
C ASP A 69 13.51 25.08 -8.86
N THR A 70 14.73 24.76 -8.39
CA THR A 70 15.36 23.43 -8.56
C THR A 70 14.67 22.31 -7.76
N LEU A 71 13.97 22.66 -6.67
CA LEU A 71 13.28 21.68 -5.82
C LEU A 71 11.83 21.42 -6.25
N ILE A 72 11.28 22.27 -7.12
CA ILE A 72 9.88 22.23 -7.59
C ILE A 72 9.80 21.70 -9.04
N ALA A 73 10.88 21.81 -9.81
CA ALA A 73 11.03 21.28 -11.17
C ALA A 73 11.25 19.75 -11.17
#